data_AF-A0A4Y2NGS0-F1
#
_entry.id   AF-A0A4Y2NGS0-F1
#
_cell.length_a   1.000
_cell.length_b   1.000
_cell.length_c   1.000
_cell.angle_alpha   90.00
_cell.angle_beta   90.00
_cell.angle_gamma   90.00
#
_symmetry.space_group_name_H-M   'P 1'
#
loop_
_entity.id
_entity.type
_entity.pdbx_description
1 polymer ?
#
loop_
_entity_poly.entity_id
_entity_poly.type
_entity_poly.pdbx_seq_one_letter_code
_entity_poly.pdbx_strand_id
1 'polypeptide(L)'
;MGTLIKDVELTDKHPTKLFLDKHSAFIAAYGKKKDDYEYCITEYLRLSGIYWGLTALDLMGQIDKLDKEYVIDFIKNCQHKCGGFSSSIGHDPHILYTLSALQILTMYDALDVIDVETTVSFIKNLQKEDGSFIGDKWGEVDTRFTFCSVASLALLNRLSEINVDKAVEFVLACMNFDGGFGRRPGSETHAGQIYCCLGILSITQQLHHVKADLLGWWLCERQLPSGGLNGNFQIDSVCSFNSRKDCRPEKLPDVCYSWWVLASLKIIGRIHWVDKDKLVRFILATQDEETGGFADRPGDMVDPFHTVFGLAGLSLLGDERIKEVNPVFFSRVAVSNISKHSRQSSCLWVPRRNPEPCYFHTSRFLRNELREIKVPQLAESLSEGDIRWDKAVGDQVAEDEVICQVETDK
;
A
#
# COMPACT_ATOMS: atom_id res chain seq x y z
N MET A 1 -30.50 -10.69 0.07
CA MET A 1 -29.90 -9.94 -1.06
C MET A 1 -28.40 -9.97 -0.87
N GLY A 2 -27.67 -10.64 -1.76
CA GLY A 2 -26.20 -10.68 -1.71
C GLY A 2 -25.63 -9.28 -2.00
N THR A 3 -24.69 -8.84 -1.18
CA THR A 3 -23.95 -7.60 -1.38
C THR A 3 -23.19 -7.68 -2.71
N LEU A 4 -23.38 -6.72 -3.62
CA LEU A 4 -22.61 -6.62 -4.86
C LEU A 4 -21.15 -6.33 -4.50
N ILE A 5 -20.26 -7.29 -4.69
CA ILE A 5 -18.81 -7.09 -4.53
C ILE A 5 -18.34 -6.32 -5.77
N LYS A 6 -17.75 -5.14 -5.58
CA LYS A 6 -17.09 -4.40 -6.68
C LYS A 6 -15.73 -5.02 -6.94
N ASP A 7 -15.62 -5.75 -8.05
CA ASP A 7 -14.40 -6.39 -8.50
C ASP A 7 -14.31 -6.37 -10.04
N VAL A 8 -13.14 -6.66 -10.58
CA VAL A 8 -12.92 -6.82 -12.03
C VAL A 8 -13.04 -8.29 -12.43
N GLU A 9 -13.49 -8.55 -13.65
CA GLU A 9 -13.53 -9.91 -14.20
C GLU A 9 -12.31 -10.17 -15.09
N LEU A 10 -11.49 -11.16 -14.71
CA LEU A 10 -10.37 -11.60 -15.53
C LEU A 10 -10.82 -12.70 -16.49
N THR A 11 -10.70 -12.45 -17.79
CA THR A 11 -10.88 -13.45 -18.85
C THR A 11 -9.56 -14.03 -19.35
N ASP A 12 -9.62 -15.14 -20.08
CA ASP A 12 -8.46 -15.79 -20.73
C ASP A 12 -7.79 -14.93 -21.81
N LYS A 13 -8.46 -13.86 -22.26
CA LYS A 13 -7.90 -12.92 -23.23
C LYS A 13 -6.86 -11.98 -22.63
N HIS A 14 -6.87 -11.80 -21.32
CA HIS A 14 -5.90 -10.90 -20.68
C HIS A 14 -4.52 -11.53 -20.59
N PRO A 15 -3.45 -10.72 -20.68
CA PRO A 15 -2.09 -11.23 -20.69
C PRO A 15 -1.77 -12.06 -19.45
N THR A 16 -1.03 -13.15 -19.66
CA THR A 16 -0.57 -14.09 -18.61
C THR A 16 0.94 -14.21 -18.55
N LYS A 17 1.66 -13.52 -19.45
CA LYS A 17 3.12 -13.50 -19.52
C LYS A 17 3.60 -12.07 -19.33
N LEU A 18 4.76 -11.92 -18.70
CA LEU A 18 5.40 -10.63 -18.49
C LEU A 18 6.13 -10.16 -19.77
N PHE A 19 5.90 -8.92 -20.22
CA PHE A 19 6.49 -8.37 -21.43
C PHE A 19 7.59 -7.34 -21.13
N LEU A 20 8.65 -7.74 -20.41
CA LEU A 20 9.74 -6.86 -19.96
C LEU A 20 10.30 -5.92 -21.03
N ASP A 21 10.60 -6.45 -22.23
CA ASP A 21 11.16 -5.63 -23.31
C ASP A 21 10.20 -4.53 -23.77
N LYS A 22 8.88 -4.80 -23.76
CA LYS A 22 7.85 -3.81 -24.10
C LYS A 22 7.73 -2.76 -23.02
N HIS A 23 7.69 -3.13 -21.74
CA HIS A 23 7.65 -2.14 -20.66
C HIS A 23 8.89 -1.24 -20.66
N SER A 24 10.06 -1.81 -20.93
CA SER A 24 11.28 -1.02 -21.04
C SER A 24 11.26 -0.07 -22.26
N ALA A 25 10.76 -0.53 -23.41
CA ALA A 25 10.58 0.33 -24.57
C ALA A 25 9.57 1.46 -24.31
N PHE A 26 8.46 1.15 -23.64
CA PHE A 26 7.44 2.12 -23.20
C PHE A 26 8.05 3.22 -22.33
N ILE A 27 8.76 2.85 -21.26
CA ILE A 27 9.39 3.83 -20.36
C ILE A 27 10.49 4.62 -21.07
N ALA A 28 11.32 3.98 -21.91
CA ALA A 28 12.38 4.67 -22.63
C ALA A 28 11.86 5.60 -23.75
N ALA A 29 10.61 5.40 -24.21
CA ALA A 29 9.94 6.31 -25.13
C ALA A 29 9.22 7.45 -24.39
N TYR A 30 8.81 7.23 -23.14
CA TYR A 30 8.14 8.22 -22.31
C TYR A 30 9.02 9.46 -22.10
N GLY A 31 8.46 10.64 -22.35
CA GLY A 31 9.17 11.92 -22.20
C GLY A 31 10.05 12.35 -23.40
N LYS A 32 10.20 11.52 -24.45
CA LYS A 32 10.88 11.94 -25.70
C LYS A 32 10.02 12.84 -26.58
N LYS A 33 8.70 12.69 -26.51
CA LYS A 33 7.73 13.53 -27.24
C LYS A 33 7.35 14.75 -26.39
N LYS A 34 8.22 15.76 -26.40
CA LYS A 34 8.04 16.99 -25.58
C LYS A 34 6.84 17.84 -26.01
N ASP A 35 6.40 17.68 -27.26
CA ASP A 35 5.25 18.41 -27.82
C ASP A 35 3.90 17.74 -27.53
N ASP A 36 3.89 16.62 -26.79
CA ASP A 36 2.67 15.88 -26.48
C ASP A 36 1.86 16.55 -25.36
N TYR A 37 0.54 16.45 -25.44
CA TYR A 37 -0.37 17.03 -24.44
C TYR A 37 -0.15 16.39 -23.07
N GLU A 38 0.05 15.06 -23.03
CA GLU A 38 0.35 14.33 -21.79
C GLU A 38 1.63 14.80 -21.12
N TYR A 39 2.64 15.18 -21.91
CA TYR A 39 3.85 15.78 -21.39
C TYR A 39 3.50 17.08 -20.65
N CYS A 40 2.79 18.01 -21.28
CA CYS A 40 2.43 19.29 -20.67
C CYS A 40 1.56 19.13 -19.39
N ILE A 41 0.51 18.31 -19.42
CA ILE A 41 -0.41 18.20 -18.28
C ILE A 41 0.21 17.48 -17.08
N THR A 42 1.24 16.66 -17.27
CA THR A 42 1.93 15.94 -16.19
C THR A 42 3.14 16.70 -15.66
N GLU A 43 3.38 17.94 -16.12
CA GLU A 43 4.54 18.73 -15.70
C GLU A 43 4.59 18.93 -14.17
N TYR A 44 3.42 19.11 -13.53
CA TYR A 44 3.31 19.30 -12.09
C TYR A 44 3.78 18.09 -11.26
N LEU A 45 4.03 16.93 -11.88
CA LEU A 45 4.55 15.72 -11.24
C LEU A 45 5.79 15.14 -11.95
N ARG A 46 6.42 15.91 -12.85
CA ARG A 46 7.50 15.44 -13.75
C ARG A 46 8.63 14.74 -13.00
N LEU A 47 9.14 15.32 -11.92
CA LEU A 47 10.27 14.76 -11.18
C LEU A 47 9.94 13.39 -10.56
N SER A 48 8.72 13.22 -10.04
CA SER A 48 8.25 11.90 -9.59
C SER A 48 8.04 10.95 -10.76
N GLY A 49 7.58 11.44 -11.92
CA GLY A 49 7.52 10.68 -13.17
C GLY A 49 8.88 10.13 -13.61
N ILE A 50 9.93 10.95 -13.54
CA ILE A 50 11.32 10.52 -13.81
C ILE A 50 11.75 9.45 -12.81
N TYR A 51 11.44 9.62 -11.52
CA TYR A 51 11.74 8.64 -10.49
C TYR A 51 11.07 7.28 -10.76
N TRP A 52 9.79 7.28 -11.15
CA TRP A 52 9.06 6.04 -11.49
C TRP A 52 9.66 5.35 -12.71
N GLY A 53 9.92 6.11 -13.78
CA GLY A 53 10.53 5.56 -14.98
C GLY A 53 11.93 5.00 -14.74
N LEU A 54 12.77 5.76 -14.01
CA LEU A 54 14.11 5.32 -13.67
C LEU A 54 14.10 4.07 -12.79
N THR A 55 13.21 4.01 -11.79
CA THR A 55 13.05 2.84 -10.92
C THR A 55 12.58 1.62 -11.70
N ALA A 56 11.61 1.78 -12.62
CA ALA A 56 11.16 0.71 -13.49
C ALA A 56 12.31 0.16 -14.36
N LEU A 57 13.07 1.03 -15.01
CA LEU A 57 14.24 0.66 -15.80
C LEU A 57 15.30 -0.04 -14.95
N ASP A 58 15.54 0.46 -13.74
CA ASP A 58 16.51 -0.11 -12.82
C ASP A 58 16.12 -1.52 -12.35
N LEU A 59 14.85 -1.74 -12.01
CA LEU A 59 14.29 -3.05 -11.66
C LEU A 59 14.41 -4.06 -12.82
N MET A 60 14.25 -3.60 -14.07
CA MET A 60 14.46 -4.40 -15.28
C MET A 60 15.94 -4.55 -15.69
N GLY A 61 16.86 -3.91 -14.98
CA GLY A 61 18.29 -3.93 -15.28
C GLY A 61 18.71 -3.14 -16.51
N GLN A 62 17.94 -2.11 -16.88
CA GLN A 62 18.13 -1.29 -18.07
C GLN A 62 18.16 0.21 -17.72
N ILE A 63 18.73 0.55 -16.56
CA ILE A 63 18.81 1.93 -16.03
C ILE A 63 19.48 2.89 -17.03
N ASP A 64 20.47 2.40 -17.79
CA ASP A 64 21.26 3.18 -18.75
C ASP A 64 20.46 3.65 -19.99
N LYS A 65 19.19 3.24 -20.14
CA LYS A 65 18.32 3.72 -21.22
C LYS A 65 17.86 5.18 -21.02
N LEU A 66 17.94 5.69 -19.80
CA LEU A 66 17.65 7.08 -19.50
C LEU A 66 18.96 7.87 -19.43
N ASP A 67 18.98 9.05 -20.04
CA ASP A 67 20.16 9.90 -20.05
C ASP A 67 20.45 10.43 -18.63
N LYS A 68 21.50 9.89 -18.01
CA LYS A 68 21.93 10.22 -16.64
C LYS A 68 22.28 11.70 -16.51
N GLU A 69 23.03 12.26 -17.45
CA GLU A 69 23.51 13.65 -17.39
C GLU A 69 22.31 14.61 -17.50
N TYR A 70 21.42 14.36 -18.45
CA TYR A 70 20.18 15.13 -18.61
C TYR A 70 19.33 15.11 -17.33
N VAL A 71 19.16 13.94 -16.71
CA VAL A 71 18.35 13.81 -15.49
C VAL A 71 18.99 14.54 -14.31
N ILE A 72 20.31 14.41 -14.12
CA ILE A 72 21.04 15.12 -13.06
C ILE A 72 20.93 16.63 -13.26
N ASP A 73 21.13 17.13 -14.48
CA ASP A 73 21.00 18.55 -14.79
C ASP A 73 19.57 19.06 -14.59
N PHE A 74 18.55 18.27 -14.93
CA PHE A 74 17.16 18.61 -14.66
C PHE A 74 16.91 18.74 -13.15
N ILE A 75 17.39 17.79 -12.33
CA ILE A 75 17.23 17.81 -10.87
C ILE A 75 17.91 19.04 -10.26
N LYS A 76 19.12 19.37 -10.68
CA LYS A 76 19.85 20.56 -10.21
C LYS A 76 19.06 21.84 -10.47
N ASN A 77 18.44 21.95 -11.65
CA ASN A 77 17.60 23.10 -12.01
C ASN A 77 16.23 23.13 -11.27
N CYS A 78 15.84 22.03 -10.62
CA CYS A 78 14.65 21.98 -9.76
C CYS A 78 14.95 22.31 -8.28
N GLN A 79 16.22 22.44 -7.88
CA GLN A 79 16.57 22.82 -6.51
C GLN A 79 16.35 24.32 -6.29
N HIS A 80 15.55 24.67 -5.29
CA HIS A 80 15.31 26.06 -4.90
C HIS A 80 16.32 26.54 -3.87
N LYS A 81 16.45 27.87 -3.72
CA LYS A 81 17.31 28.50 -2.71
C LYS A 81 16.98 28.07 -1.27
N CYS A 82 15.74 27.68 -1.01
CA CYS A 82 15.34 27.16 0.30
C CYS A 82 15.85 25.74 0.58
N GLY A 83 16.38 25.04 -0.43
CA GLY A 83 16.89 23.66 -0.36
C GLY A 83 15.92 22.58 -0.85
N GLY A 84 14.62 22.90 -0.97
CA GLY A 84 13.61 21.98 -1.48
C GLY A 84 13.62 21.88 -3.01
N PHE A 85 13.10 20.77 -3.54
CA PHE A 85 12.98 20.54 -4.98
C PHE A 85 11.53 20.68 -5.43
N SER A 86 11.35 21.24 -6.63
CA SER A 86 10.04 21.30 -7.31
C SER A 86 9.83 20.12 -8.25
N SER A 87 8.59 19.94 -8.71
CA SER A 87 8.24 18.89 -9.69
C SER A 87 8.86 19.13 -11.06
N SER A 88 8.97 20.39 -11.46
CA SER A 88 9.61 20.85 -12.70
C SER A 88 10.23 22.23 -12.50
N ILE A 89 10.99 22.68 -13.48
CA ILE A 89 11.63 23.99 -13.48
C ILE A 89 10.53 25.08 -13.46
N GLY A 90 10.63 26.02 -12.52
CA GLY A 90 9.66 27.10 -12.36
C GLY A 90 8.45 26.77 -11.47
N HIS A 91 8.31 25.53 -11.00
CA HIS A 91 7.28 25.14 -10.02
C HIS A 91 7.76 25.35 -8.58
N ASP A 92 6.84 25.34 -7.61
CA ASP A 92 7.16 25.50 -6.19
C ASP A 92 7.81 24.24 -5.59
N PRO A 93 8.73 24.40 -4.61
CA PRO A 93 9.38 23.28 -3.95
C PRO A 93 8.44 22.56 -2.97
N HIS A 94 8.53 21.24 -2.92
CA HIS A 94 7.70 20.40 -2.06
C HIS A 94 8.46 19.16 -1.58
N ILE A 95 8.11 18.63 -0.40
CA ILE A 95 8.81 17.47 0.18
C ILE A 95 8.66 16.19 -0.67
N LEU A 96 7.54 16.03 -1.38
CA LEU A 96 7.30 14.91 -2.30
C LEU A 96 8.38 14.86 -3.40
N TYR A 97 8.61 15.98 -4.06
CA TYR A 97 9.59 16.07 -5.15
C TYR A 97 11.03 16.09 -4.62
N THR A 98 11.23 16.61 -3.42
CA THR A 98 12.51 16.51 -2.70
C THR A 98 12.89 15.05 -2.46
N LEU A 99 11.96 14.20 -1.99
CA LEU A 99 12.21 12.76 -1.89
C LEU A 99 12.52 12.14 -3.25
N SER A 100 11.70 12.42 -4.29
CA SER A 100 11.94 11.88 -5.63
C SER A 100 13.32 12.25 -6.19
N ALA A 101 13.74 13.51 -6.01
CA ALA A 101 15.07 13.98 -6.38
C ALA A 101 16.17 13.16 -5.70
N LEU A 102 16.09 13.03 -4.37
CA LEU A 102 17.07 12.32 -3.57
C LEU A 102 17.11 10.83 -3.92
N GLN A 103 15.96 10.20 -4.18
CA GLN A 103 15.90 8.81 -4.62
C GLN A 103 16.62 8.63 -5.96
N ILE A 104 16.36 9.49 -6.95
CA ILE A 104 17.04 9.43 -8.25
C ILE A 104 18.55 9.62 -8.11
N LEU A 105 18.98 10.65 -7.37
CA LEU A 105 20.40 10.93 -7.15
C LEU A 105 21.09 9.79 -6.40
N THR A 106 20.41 9.17 -5.45
CA THR A 106 20.94 7.99 -4.74
C THR A 106 21.10 6.79 -5.68
N MET A 107 20.12 6.55 -6.57
CA MET A 107 20.21 5.48 -7.57
C MET A 107 21.37 5.68 -8.53
N TYR A 108 21.73 6.93 -8.82
CA TYR A 108 22.85 7.29 -9.68
C TYR A 108 24.19 7.51 -8.95
N ASP A 109 24.22 7.35 -7.63
CA ASP A 109 25.37 7.66 -6.77
C ASP A 109 25.91 9.08 -7.03
N ALA A 110 25.00 10.06 -7.02
CA ALA A 110 25.26 11.45 -7.43
C ALA A 110 24.67 12.47 -6.45
N LEU A 111 24.61 12.16 -5.15
CA LEU A 111 24.11 13.09 -4.12
C LEU A 111 25.00 14.33 -3.92
N ASP A 112 26.26 14.25 -4.35
CA ASP A 112 27.26 15.33 -4.27
C ASP A 112 26.99 16.50 -5.22
N VAL A 113 26.08 16.33 -6.20
CA VAL A 113 25.76 17.37 -7.20
C VAL A 113 24.79 18.45 -6.70
N ILE A 114 24.21 18.26 -5.52
CA ILE A 114 23.24 19.17 -4.90
C ILE A 114 23.78 19.73 -3.58
N ASP A 115 23.21 20.85 -3.16
CA ASP A 115 23.50 21.37 -1.81
C ASP A 115 22.69 20.59 -0.75
N VAL A 116 23.34 19.57 -0.18
CA VAL A 116 22.76 18.70 0.84
C VAL A 116 22.40 19.47 2.11
N GLU A 117 23.20 20.45 2.52
CA GLU A 117 22.96 21.16 3.79
C GLU A 117 21.71 22.04 3.72
N THR A 118 21.50 22.75 2.59
CA THR A 118 20.26 23.50 2.42
C THR A 118 19.05 22.58 2.29
N THR A 119 19.18 21.42 1.63
CA THR A 119 18.09 20.42 1.58
C THR A 119 17.76 19.87 2.97
N VAL A 120 18.76 19.57 3.81
CA VAL A 120 18.53 19.15 5.20
C VAL A 120 17.83 20.26 5.99
N SER A 121 18.27 21.52 5.83
CA SER A 121 17.63 22.69 6.47
C SER A 121 16.18 22.86 6.03
N PHE A 122 15.89 22.69 4.73
CA PHE A 122 14.53 22.69 4.20
C PHE A 122 13.65 21.67 4.92
N ILE A 123 14.08 20.40 4.97
CA ILE A 123 13.30 19.31 5.57
C ILE A 123 13.08 19.55 7.07
N LYS A 124 14.12 20.00 7.78
CA LYS A 124 14.04 20.32 9.22
C LYS A 124 12.99 21.38 9.52
N ASN A 125 12.90 22.42 8.68
CA ASN A 125 11.94 23.50 8.85
C ASN A 125 10.48 23.12 8.53
N LEU A 126 10.24 21.93 7.96
CA LEU A 126 8.89 21.41 7.74
C LEU A 126 8.31 20.70 8.97
N GLN A 127 9.14 20.37 9.97
CA GLN A 127 8.66 19.71 11.18
C GLN A 127 7.89 20.69 12.07
N LYS A 128 6.73 20.26 12.56
CA LYS A 128 5.87 21.00 13.50
C LYS A 128 6.11 20.55 14.94
N GLU A 129 5.61 21.31 15.90
CA GLU A 129 5.80 21.06 17.34
C GLU A 129 5.21 19.72 17.80
N ASP A 130 4.12 19.27 17.16
CA ASP A 130 3.49 17.97 17.43
C ASP A 130 4.25 16.79 16.79
N GLY A 131 5.34 17.06 16.07
CA GLY A 131 6.15 16.06 15.37
C GLY A 131 5.72 15.78 13.94
N SER A 132 4.56 16.27 13.52
CA SER A 132 4.08 16.15 12.15
C SER A 132 4.94 16.97 11.18
N PHE A 133 4.82 16.69 9.89
CA PHE A 133 5.49 17.45 8.84
C PHE A 133 4.47 18.07 7.89
N ILE A 134 4.75 19.31 7.47
CA ILE A 134 4.03 19.98 6.38
C ILE A 134 4.69 19.69 5.03
N GLY A 135 3.90 19.68 3.95
CA GLY A 135 4.41 19.40 2.61
C GLY A 135 5.30 20.50 2.03
N ASP A 136 4.95 21.75 2.32
CA ASP A 136 5.61 22.97 1.91
C ASP A 136 5.19 24.16 2.82
N LYS A 137 5.47 25.38 2.38
CA LYS A 137 5.14 26.64 3.07
C LYS A 137 3.64 26.87 3.32
N TRP A 138 2.74 26.13 2.67
CA TRP A 138 1.28 26.32 2.74
C TRP A 138 0.62 25.50 3.86
N GLY A 139 1.36 24.61 4.52
CA GLY A 139 0.98 24.07 5.82
C GLY A 139 0.05 22.85 5.82
N GLU A 140 -0.14 22.16 4.68
CA GLU A 140 -0.83 20.87 4.68
C GLU A 140 0.00 19.85 5.49
N VAL A 141 -0.61 19.23 6.51
CA VAL A 141 -0.04 18.13 7.27
C VAL A 141 -0.52 16.79 6.70
N ASP A 142 0.37 15.81 6.53
CA ASP A 142 0.02 14.45 6.12
C ASP A 142 1.13 13.47 6.56
N THR A 143 0.76 12.25 6.96
CA THR A 143 1.73 11.17 7.24
C THR A 143 2.63 10.86 6.05
N ARG A 144 2.17 11.10 4.80
CA ARG A 144 3.01 11.05 3.59
C ARG A 144 4.20 12.01 3.66
N PHE A 145 3.99 13.23 4.15
CA PHE A 145 5.06 14.23 4.25
C PHE A 145 6.06 13.88 5.35
N THR A 146 5.56 13.26 6.42
CA THR A 146 6.41 12.70 7.47
C THR A 146 7.29 11.58 6.91
N PHE A 147 6.72 10.68 6.10
CA PHE A 147 7.47 9.64 5.40
C PHE A 147 8.50 10.23 4.45
N CYS A 148 8.11 11.18 3.61
CA CYS A 148 9.04 11.81 2.67
C CYS A 148 10.20 12.51 3.38
N SER A 149 9.95 13.17 4.51
CA SER A 149 10.98 13.82 5.32
C SER A 149 11.95 12.81 5.95
N VAL A 150 11.41 11.79 6.61
CA VAL A 150 12.21 10.74 7.28
C VAL A 150 13.01 9.92 6.27
N ALA A 151 12.41 9.54 5.14
CA ALA A 151 13.09 8.82 4.07
C ALA A 151 14.19 9.67 3.41
N SER A 152 13.92 10.95 3.14
CA SER A 152 14.92 11.88 2.59
C SER A 152 16.14 12.00 3.50
N LEU A 153 15.91 12.23 4.81
CA LEU A 153 17.00 12.33 5.78
C LEU A 153 17.73 11.00 6.00
N ALA A 154 17.04 9.86 5.88
CA ALA A 154 17.68 8.55 5.93
C ALA A 154 18.61 8.31 4.73
N LEU A 155 18.20 8.70 3.52
CA LEU A 155 19.04 8.64 2.31
C LEU A 155 20.27 9.54 2.43
N LEU A 156 20.11 10.72 3.05
CA LEU A 156 21.19 11.67 3.31
C LEU A 156 22.05 11.32 4.55
N ASN A 157 21.70 10.28 5.31
CA ASN A 157 22.30 9.95 6.59
C ASN A 157 22.28 11.10 7.62
N ARG A 158 21.15 11.81 7.71
CA ARG A 158 20.93 13.00 8.55
C ARG A 158 19.63 12.93 9.35
N LEU A 159 19.21 11.72 9.73
CA LEU A 159 17.98 11.51 10.50
C LEU A 159 18.00 12.21 11.87
N SER A 160 19.19 12.44 12.45
CA SER A 160 19.38 13.13 13.73
C SER A 160 19.07 14.63 13.70
N GLU A 161 18.81 15.21 12.53
CA GLU A 161 18.54 16.65 12.37
C GLU A 161 17.11 17.05 12.74
N ILE A 162 16.22 16.07 12.89
CA ILE A 162 14.82 16.23 13.27
C ILE A 162 14.54 15.58 14.62
N ASN A 163 13.41 15.95 15.24
CA ASN A 163 12.92 15.27 16.42
C ASN A 163 12.22 13.96 16.03
N VAL A 164 12.98 12.86 15.99
CA VAL A 164 12.49 11.53 15.59
C VAL A 164 11.40 11.03 16.55
N ASP A 165 11.58 11.23 17.85
CA ASP A 165 10.62 10.75 18.86
C ASP A 165 9.26 11.42 18.68
N LYS A 166 9.23 12.73 18.42
CA LYS A 166 8.00 13.45 18.11
C LYS A 166 7.37 13.00 16.80
N ALA A 167 8.18 12.74 15.76
CA ALA A 167 7.66 12.22 14.50
C ALA A 167 7.00 10.84 14.68
N VAL A 168 7.59 9.96 15.50
CA VAL A 168 7.02 8.66 15.85
C VAL A 168 5.75 8.82 16.67
N GLU A 169 5.73 9.71 17.66
CA GLU A 169 4.54 10.03 18.47
C GLU A 169 3.36 10.45 17.57
N PHE A 170 3.58 11.34 16.62
CA PHE A 170 2.57 11.76 15.64
C PHE A 170 2.06 10.59 14.78
N VAL A 171 2.96 9.73 14.28
CA VAL A 171 2.58 8.57 13.47
C VAL A 171 1.76 7.57 14.27
N LEU A 172 2.14 7.30 15.53
CA LEU A 172 1.40 6.40 16.40
C LEU A 172 0.02 6.97 16.76
N ALA A 173 -0.11 8.30 16.89
CA ALA A 173 -1.41 8.96 17.06
C ALA A 173 -2.32 8.85 15.82
N CYS A 174 -1.77 8.50 14.65
CA CYS A 174 -2.54 8.22 13.43
C CYS A 174 -3.00 6.75 13.31
N MET A 175 -2.66 5.88 14.29
CA MET A 175 -3.07 4.48 14.28
C MET A 175 -4.54 4.33 14.69
N ASN A 176 -5.30 3.55 13.91
CA ASN A 176 -6.73 3.35 14.09
C ASN A 176 -7.07 2.03 14.80
N PHE A 177 -8.37 1.84 15.08
CA PHE A 177 -8.90 0.65 15.77
C PHE A 177 -8.64 -0.65 15.02
N ASP A 178 -8.54 -0.59 13.68
CA ASP A 178 -8.24 -1.71 12.78
C ASP A 178 -6.73 -1.96 12.61
N GLY A 179 -5.89 -1.29 13.40
CA GLY A 179 -4.43 -1.39 13.36
C GLY A 179 -3.78 -0.64 12.18
N GLY A 180 -4.56 -0.04 11.29
CA GLY A 180 -4.08 0.75 10.17
C GLY A 180 -3.81 2.21 10.52
N PHE A 181 -3.45 2.99 9.50
CA PHE A 181 -3.06 4.39 9.67
C PHE A 181 -3.76 5.31 8.67
N GLY A 182 -4.06 6.52 9.14
CA GLY A 182 -4.62 7.60 8.32
C GLY A 182 -3.64 8.73 8.02
N ARG A 183 -4.16 9.80 7.39
CA ARG A 183 -3.41 11.02 7.01
C ARG A 183 -2.99 11.87 8.21
N ARG A 184 -3.86 11.95 9.22
CA ARG A 184 -3.71 12.69 10.48
C ARG A 184 -4.45 11.90 11.58
N PRO A 185 -4.26 12.22 12.88
CA PRO A 185 -5.02 11.59 13.95
C PRO A 185 -6.53 11.64 13.67
N GLY A 186 -7.21 10.49 13.79
CA GLY A 186 -8.64 10.35 13.49
C GLY A 186 -9.02 10.23 12.01
N SER A 187 -8.06 10.29 11.08
CA SER A 187 -8.32 10.01 9.67
C SER A 187 -8.47 8.51 9.43
N GLU A 188 -9.36 8.15 8.51
CA GLU A 188 -9.60 6.77 8.09
C GLU A 188 -8.34 6.05 7.57
N THR A 189 -8.29 4.74 7.83
CA THR A 189 -7.24 3.84 7.38
C THR A 189 -7.24 3.71 5.86
N HIS A 190 -6.07 3.90 5.24
CA HIS A 190 -5.89 3.75 3.80
C HIS A 190 -4.55 3.09 3.46
N ALA A 191 -4.52 2.24 2.42
CA ALA A 191 -3.33 1.45 2.07
C ALA A 191 -2.07 2.30 1.83
N GLY A 192 -2.21 3.44 1.14
CA GLY A 192 -1.10 4.36 0.91
C GLY A 192 -0.55 4.99 2.20
N GLN A 193 -1.43 5.31 3.16
CA GLN A 193 -1.04 5.86 4.45
C GLN A 193 -0.39 4.80 5.34
N ILE A 194 -0.90 3.56 5.32
CA ILE A 194 -0.27 2.42 5.98
C ILE A 194 1.16 2.24 5.47
N TYR A 195 1.36 2.24 4.15
CA TYR A 195 2.70 2.13 3.54
C TYR A 195 3.65 3.21 4.08
N CYS A 196 3.22 4.48 4.05
CA CYS A 196 4.03 5.58 4.57
C CYS A 196 4.35 5.44 6.06
N CYS A 197 3.36 5.10 6.89
CA CYS A 197 3.54 4.97 8.34
C CYS A 197 4.43 3.80 8.71
N LEU A 198 4.25 2.64 8.09
CA LEU A 198 5.15 1.49 8.25
C LEU A 198 6.56 1.78 7.75
N GLY A 199 6.68 2.54 6.65
CA GLY A 199 7.96 3.02 6.16
C GLY A 199 8.70 3.88 7.19
N ILE A 200 8.01 4.85 7.81
CA ILE A 200 8.57 5.68 8.89
C ILE A 200 9.02 4.79 10.06
N LEU A 201 8.12 3.94 10.57
CA LEU A 201 8.40 3.06 11.71
C LEU A 201 9.51 2.05 11.40
N SER A 202 9.67 1.62 10.15
CA SER A 202 10.78 0.76 9.74
C SER A 202 12.10 1.53 9.72
N ILE A 203 12.14 2.75 9.20
CA ILE A 203 13.35 3.59 9.16
C ILE A 203 13.79 3.97 10.58
N THR A 204 12.84 4.27 11.46
CA THR A 204 13.10 4.67 12.85
C THR A 204 13.23 3.49 13.82
N GLN A 205 13.10 2.24 13.34
CA GLN A 205 13.20 1.01 14.14
C GLN A 205 12.10 0.86 15.23
N GLN A 206 10.91 1.39 14.96
CA GLN A 206 9.75 1.46 15.84
C GLN A 206 8.60 0.51 15.43
N LEU A 207 8.88 -0.50 14.60
CA LEU A 207 7.86 -1.47 14.13
C LEU A 207 7.21 -2.28 15.27
N HIS A 208 7.87 -2.39 16.43
CA HIS A 208 7.34 -3.13 17.57
C HIS A 208 6.05 -2.52 18.17
N HIS A 209 5.73 -1.27 17.84
CA HIS A 209 4.45 -0.65 18.21
C HIS A 209 3.27 -1.12 17.34
N VAL A 210 3.55 -1.69 16.16
CA VAL A 210 2.51 -2.08 15.20
C VAL A 210 1.80 -3.35 15.67
N LYS A 211 0.46 -3.32 15.65
CA LYS A 211 -0.38 -4.52 15.83
C LYS A 211 -0.35 -5.38 14.57
N ALA A 212 0.78 -6.06 14.34
CA ALA A 212 1.10 -6.71 13.06
C ALA A 212 0.03 -7.70 12.57
N ASP A 213 -0.57 -8.50 13.46
CA ASP A 213 -1.60 -9.46 13.06
C ASP A 213 -2.93 -8.79 12.71
N LEU A 214 -3.33 -7.78 13.47
CA LEU A 214 -4.56 -7.02 13.21
C LEU A 214 -4.46 -6.24 11.89
N LEU A 215 -3.33 -5.54 11.70
CA LEU A 215 -3.05 -4.82 10.46
C LEU A 215 -2.89 -5.79 9.28
N GLY A 216 -2.22 -6.92 9.49
CA GLY A 216 -2.07 -7.97 8.48
C GLY A 216 -3.42 -8.48 8.00
N TRP A 217 -4.39 -8.62 8.92
CA TRP A 217 -5.74 -9.07 8.58
C TRP A 217 -6.46 -8.02 7.73
N TRP A 218 -6.41 -6.74 8.14
CA TRP A 218 -6.98 -5.65 7.35
C TRP A 218 -6.41 -5.59 5.93
N LEU A 219 -5.09 -5.79 5.80
CA LEU A 219 -4.36 -5.76 4.53
C LEU A 219 -4.68 -6.96 3.64
N CYS A 220 -4.74 -8.20 4.17
CA CYS A 220 -5.04 -9.37 3.34
C CYS A 220 -6.50 -9.38 2.85
N GLU A 221 -7.43 -8.84 3.64
CA GLU A 221 -8.84 -8.65 3.24
C GLU A 221 -9.01 -7.62 2.10
N ARG A 222 -7.93 -6.94 1.68
CA ARG A 222 -7.94 -6.12 0.45
C ARG A 222 -7.97 -6.96 -0.82
N GLN A 223 -7.66 -8.24 -0.74
CA GLN A 223 -7.63 -9.11 -1.91
C GLN A 223 -9.04 -9.49 -2.33
N LEU A 224 -9.38 -9.13 -3.56
CA LEU A 224 -10.67 -9.43 -4.18
C LEU A 224 -10.62 -10.76 -4.95
N PRO A 225 -11.77 -11.35 -5.32
CA PRO A 225 -11.83 -12.60 -6.11
C PRO A 225 -10.97 -12.61 -7.39
N SER A 226 -10.82 -11.46 -8.07
CA SER A 226 -9.94 -11.26 -9.23
C SER A 226 -8.46 -11.47 -8.94
N GLY A 227 -8.07 -11.43 -7.66
CA GLY A 227 -6.69 -11.50 -7.19
C GLY A 227 -6.07 -10.15 -6.89
N GLY A 228 -6.63 -9.06 -7.44
CA GLY A 228 -6.15 -7.70 -7.20
C GLY A 228 -6.45 -7.19 -5.80
N LEU A 229 -5.65 -6.23 -5.33
CA LEU A 229 -5.80 -5.61 -4.02
C LEU A 229 -6.39 -4.21 -4.17
N ASN A 230 -7.32 -3.83 -3.29
CA ASN A 230 -7.87 -2.47 -3.24
C ASN A 230 -7.33 -1.64 -2.06
N GLY A 231 -7.58 -0.33 -2.10
CA GLY A 231 -6.89 0.62 -1.21
C GLY A 231 -7.66 1.15 0.00
N ASN A 232 -8.98 0.98 0.02
CA ASN A 232 -9.81 1.70 0.99
C ASN A 232 -11.04 0.94 1.49
N PHE A 233 -11.47 1.37 2.68
CA PHE A 233 -12.85 1.41 3.13
C PHE A 233 -13.40 2.79 2.75
N GLN A 234 -14.36 2.93 1.84
CA GLN A 234 -14.91 4.26 1.55
C GLN A 234 -16.25 4.38 2.25
N ILE A 235 -16.29 5.14 3.35
CA ILE A 235 -17.53 5.84 3.70
C ILE A 235 -17.64 6.94 2.64
N ASP A 236 -18.46 6.73 1.62
CA ASP A 236 -18.71 7.78 0.63
C ASP A 236 -19.06 9.07 1.36
N SER A 237 -18.38 10.17 1.03
CA SER A 237 -18.66 11.51 1.55
C SER A 237 -20.05 12.05 1.15
N VAL A 238 -20.86 11.22 0.49
CA VAL A 238 -22.30 11.42 0.25
C VAL A 238 -23.16 10.83 1.39
N CYS A 239 -22.58 10.11 2.36
CA CYS A 239 -23.25 9.71 3.60
C CYS A 239 -23.35 10.92 4.56
N SER A 240 -24.13 11.89 4.14
CA SER A 240 -24.58 13.02 4.95
C SER A 240 -25.41 12.50 6.12
N PHE A 241 -24.85 12.61 7.33
CA PHE A 241 -25.46 12.80 8.66
C PHE A 241 -26.69 11.97 9.13
N ASN A 242 -27.31 11.09 8.34
CA ASN A 242 -28.57 10.44 8.72
C ASN A 242 -28.74 8.97 8.29
N SER A 243 -27.69 8.28 7.83
CA SER A 243 -27.76 6.85 7.52
C SER A 243 -26.55 6.09 8.09
N ARG A 244 -26.69 5.55 9.30
CA ARG A 244 -25.73 4.63 9.94
C ARG A 244 -25.60 3.26 9.23
N LYS A 245 -25.99 3.13 7.95
CA LYS A 245 -26.26 1.82 7.33
C LYS A 245 -25.30 1.38 6.21
N ASP A 246 -24.45 2.24 5.67
CA ASP A 246 -23.55 1.85 4.57
C ASP A 246 -22.13 2.40 4.74
N CYS A 247 -21.41 1.85 5.72
CA CYS A 247 -19.95 1.92 5.78
C CYS A 247 -19.43 0.62 5.14
N ARG A 248 -19.05 0.63 3.85
CA ARG A 248 -18.68 -0.60 3.11
C ARG A 248 -17.29 -0.50 2.43
N PRO A 249 -16.48 -1.58 2.46
CA PRO A 249 -15.21 -1.64 1.74
C PRO A 249 -15.43 -1.89 0.24
N GLU A 250 -15.58 -0.84 -0.58
CA GLU A 250 -15.96 -1.03 -1.99
C GLU A 250 -15.22 -0.08 -2.97
N LYS A 251 -13.88 -0.09 -2.94
CA LYS A 251 -13.06 0.33 -4.10
C LYS A 251 -12.70 -0.86 -4.98
N LEU A 252 -12.61 -0.62 -6.28
CA LEU A 252 -12.06 -1.56 -7.25
C LEU A 252 -10.59 -1.87 -6.93
N PRO A 253 -10.08 -3.04 -7.36
CA PRO A 253 -8.67 -3.35 -7.24
C PRO A 253 -7.83 -2.46 -8.17
N ASP A 254 -6.57 -2.26 -7.80
CA ASP A 254 -5.63 -1.41 -8.53
C ASP A 254 -4.20 -1.94 -8.36
N VAL A 255 -3.37 -1.82 -9.39
CA VAL A 255 -1.95 -2.15 -9.32
C VAL A 255 -1.20 -1.29 -8.30
N CYS A 256 -1.53 -0.01 -8.15
CA CYS A 256 -0.85 0.85 -7.16
C CYS A 256 -1.16 0.42 -5.71
N TYR A 257 -2.42 0.06 -5.43
CA TYR A 257 -2.82 -0.50 -4.13
C TYR A 257 -2.17 -1.87 -3.91
N SER A 258 -2.03 -2.67 -4.98
CA SER A 258 -1.34 -3.94 -4.91
C SER A 258 0.10 -3.80 -4.43
N TRP A 259 0.83 -2.78 -4.89
CA TRP A 259 2.14 -2.46 -4.33
C TRP A 259 2.05 -2.02 -2.87
N TRP A 260 1.24 -1.00 -2.53
CA TRP A 260 1.24 -0.44 -1.16
C TRP A 260 0.83 -1.47 -0.12
N VAL A 261 -0.15 -2.31 -0.41
CA VAL A 261 -0.61 -3.39 0.48
C VAL A 261 0.46 -4.48 0.60
N LEU A 262 1.04 -4.92 -0.52
CA LEU A 262 2.03 -6.01 -0.51
C LEU A 262 3.34 -5.58 0.17
N ALA A 263 3.82 -4.36 -0.08
CA ALA A 263 4.97 -3.78 0.59
C ALA A 263 4.72 -3.66 2.10
N SER A 264 3.52 -3.21 2.50
CA SER A 264 3.12 -3.14 3.92
C SER A 264 3.13 -4.52 4.58
N LEU A 265 2.53 -5.53 3.93
CA LEU A 265 2.56 -6.92 4.39
C LEU A 265 3.98 -7.47 4.48
N LYS A 266 4.88 -7.11 3.55
CA LYS A 266 6.29 -7.50 3.60
C LYS A 266 6.99 -6.89 4.81
N ILE A 267 6.78 -5.60 5.10
CA ILE A 267 7.39 -4.89 6.22
C ILE A 267 7.01 -5.54 7.57
N ILE A 268 5.74 -5.93 7.74
CA ILE A 268 5.27 -6.58 8.98
C ILE A 268 5.40 -8.11 8.98
N GLY A 269 6.02 -8.71 7.95
CA GLY A 269 6.25 -10.15 7.86
C GLY A 269 4.98 -10.99 7.68
N ARG A 270 3.97 -10.48 6.97
CA ARG A 270 2.67 -11.12 6.68
C ARG A 270 2.38 -11.27 5.18
N ILE A 271 3.38 -11.13 4.31
CA ILE A 271 3.21 -11.25 2.84
C ILE A 271 2.56 -12.57 2.40
N HIS A 272 2.70 -13.65 3.17
CA HIS A 272 2.12 -14.96 2.88
C HIS A 272 0.61 -15.06 3.15
N TRP A 273 -0.03 -14.00 3.64
CA TRP A 273 -1.49 -13.97 3.92
C TRP A 273 -2.35 -13.66 2.70
N VAL A 274 -1.73 -13.23 1.60
CA VAL A 274 -2.42 -13.04 0.30
C VAL A 274 -2.12 -14.21 -0.63
N ASP A 275 -3.09 -14.53 -1.50
CA ASP A 275 -2.91 -15.49 -2.58
C ASP A 275 -1.98 -14.90 -3.63
N LYS A 276 -0.72 -15.35 -3.60
CA LYS A 276 0.34 -14.91 -4.50
C LYS A 276 -0.02 -15.15 -5.96
N ASP A 277 -0.52 -16.32 -6.31
CA ASP A 277 -0.71 -16.71 -7.70
C ASP A 277 -1.85 -15.92 -8.35
N LYS A 278 -2.92 -15.67 -7.60
CA LYS A 278 -4.00 -14.78 -8.05
C LYS A 278 -3.54 -13.34 -8.21
N LEU A 279 -2.72 -12.83 -7.30
CA LEU A 279 -2.20 -11.47 -7.40
C LEU A 279 -1.26 -11.31 -8.60
N VAL A 280 -0.38 -12.28 -8.86
CA VAL A 280 0.45 -12.32 -10.08
C VAL A 280 -0.45 -12.32 -11.32
N ARG A 281 -1.50 -13.15 -11.34
CA ARG A 281 -2.45 -13.19 -12.47
C ARG A 281 -3.13 -11.84 -12.72
N PHE A 282 -3.54 -11.14 -11.67
CA PHE A 282 -4.13 -9.80 -11.75
C PHE A 282 -3.12 -8.78 -12.31
N ILE A 283 -1.91 -8.69 -11.74
CA ILE A 283 -0.90 -7.73 -12.19
C ILE A 283 -0.56 -7.97 -13.67
N LEU A 284 -0.36 -9.22 -14.09
CA LEU A 284 -0.09 -9.54 -15.48
C LEU A 284 -1.25 -9.20 -16.42
N ALA A 285 -2.50 -9.23 -15.95
CA ALA A 285 -3.67 -8.86 -16.75
C ALA A 285 -3.73 -7.35 -17.06
N THR A 286 -3.04 -6.52 -16.30
CA THR A 286 -3.04 -5.05 -16.47
C THR A 286 -1.99 -4.53 -17.47
N GLN A 287 -1.25 -5.43 -18.11
CA GLN A 287 -0.29 -5.09 -19.15
C GLN A 287 -0.98 -4.76 -20.47
N ASP A 288 -0.45 -3.78 -21.20
CA ASP A 288 -0.79 -3.58 -22.60
C ASP A 288 0.12 -4.45 -23.49
N GLU A 289 -0.50 -5.32 -24.30
CA GLU A 289 0.23 -6.23 -25.17
C GLU A 289 0.86 -5.54 -26.38
N GLU A 290 0.37 -4.39 -26.82
CA GLU A 290 0.86 -3.69 -28.01
C GLU A 290 1.97 -2.71 -27.64
N THR A 291 1.71 -1.86 -26.66
CA THR A 291 2.57 -0.71 -26.32
C THR A 291 3.54 -1.00 -25.18
N GLY A 292 3.23 -1.98 -24.32
CA GLY A 292 3.91 -2.18 -23.04
C GLY A 292 3.37 -1.26 -21.94
N GLY A 293 4.06 -1.21 -20.80
CA GLY A 293 3.53 -0.59 -19.59
C GLY A 293 2.44 -1.42 -18.88
N PHE A 294 2.02 -0.92 -17.71
CA PHE A 294 0.90 -1.44 -16.93
C PHE A 294 -0.08 -0.30 -16.65
N ALA A 295 -1.37 -0.63 -16.57
CA ALA A 295 -2.44 0.26 -16.15
C ALA A 295 -2.83 -0.03 -14.69
N ASP A 296 -3.76 0.75 -14.15
CA ASP A 296 -4.39 0.47 -12.86
C ASP A 296 -5.21 -0.82 -12.87
N ARG A 297 -5.93 -1.09 -13.96
CA ARG A 297 -6.77 -2.27 -14.18
C ARG A 297 -6.67 -2.81 -15.61
N PRO A 298 -7.10 -4.06 -15.86
CA PRO A 298 -7.08 -4.63 -17.20
C PRO A 298 -7.93 -3.82 -18.18
N GLY A 299 -7.33 -3.42 -19.31
CA GLY A 299 -8.00 -2.66 -20.37
C GLY A 299 -7.99 -1.13 -20.20
N ASP A 300 -7.53 -0.61 -19.07
CA ASP A 300 -7.33 0.83 -18.86
C ASP A 300 -6.00 1.29 -19.51
N MET A 301 -5.81 2.61 -19.60
CA MET A 301 -4.61 3.20 -20.21
C MET A 301 -3.38 3.02 -19.32
N VAL A 302 -2.26 2.63 -19.92
CA VAL A 302 -0.99 2.43 -19.21
C VAL A 302 -0.29 3.75 -18.89
N ASP A 303 0.48 3.76 -17.80
CA ASP A 303 1.31 4.90 -17.43
C ASP A 303 2.59 4.47 -16.67
N PRO A 304 3.61 5.34 -16.54
CA PRO A 304 4.83 5.01 -15.81
C PRO A 304 4.63 4.67 -14.33
N PHE A 305 3.60 5.23 -13.69
CA PHE A 305 3.31 5.06 -12.26
C PHE A 305 2.82 3.64 -11.97
N HIS A 306 1.81 3.17 -12.68
CA HIS A 306 1.34 1.79 -12.58
C HIS A 306 2.37 0.79 -13.13
N THR A 307 3.13 1.17 -14.16
CA THR A 307 4.23 0.34 -14.68
C THR A 307 5.26 0.00 -13.61
N VAL A 308 5.75 1.00 -12.86
CA VAL A 308 6.74 0.73 -11.81
C VAL A 308 6.15 -0.09 -10.67
N PHE A 309 4.89 0.13 -10.28
CA PHE A 309 4.25 -0.65 -9.21
C PHE A 309 3.93 -2.08 -9.61
N GLY A 310 3.55 -2.33 -10.87
CA GLY A 310 3.37 -3.68 -11.40
C GLY A 310 4.68 -4.47 -11.35
N LEU A 311 5.77 -3.87 -11.84
CA LEU A 311 7.11 -4.47 -11.79
C LEU A 311 7.58 -4.73 -10.35
N ALA A 312 7.42 -3.76 -9.46
CA ALA A 312 7.84 -3.89 -8.07
C ALA A 312 6.99 -4.90 -7.28
N GLY A 313 5.68 -4.97 -7.56
CA GLY A 313 4.79 -5.98 -7.02
C GLY A 313 5.22 -7.39 -7.42
N LEU A 314 5.50 -7.61 -8.71
CA LEU A 314 6.02 -8.88 -9.22
C LEU A 314 7.38 -9.24 -8.61
N SER A 315 8.27 -8.25 -8.44
CA SER A 315 9.54 -8.42 -7.74
C SER A 315 9.35 -8.92 -6.30
N LEU A 316 8.46 -8.29 -5.51
CA LEU A 316 8.15 -8.75 -4.14
C LEU A 316 7.47 -10.13 -4.09
N LEU A 317 6.75 -10.51 -5.13
CA LEU A 317 6.17 -11.84 -5.28
C LEU A 317 7.20 -12.88 -5.75
N GLY A 318 8.43 -12.48 -6.04
CA GLY A 318 9.55 -13.37 -6.35
C GLY A 318 9.72 -13.71 -7.82
N ASP A 319 9.37 -12.80 -8.73
CA ASP A 319 9.74 -12.92 -10.15
C ASP A 319 11.24 -12.71 -10.34
N GLU A 320 11.99 -13.78 -10.63
CA GLU A 320 13.46 -13.76 -10.74
C GLU A 320 13.99 -12.92 -11.92
N ARG A 321 13.13 -12.56 -12.88
CA ARG A 321 13.52 -11.73 -14.03
C ARG A 321 13.61 -10.25 -13.66
N ILE A 322 13.02 -9.87 -12.53
CA ILE A 322 13.00 -8.50 -12.01
C ILE A 322 13.90 -8.46 -10.78
N LYS A 323 14.75 -7.44 -10.69
CA LYS A 323 15.62 -7.29 -9.52
C LYS A 323 14.81 -7.04 -8.25
N GLU A 324 15.35 -7.45 -7.10
CA GLU A 324 14.71 -7.27 -5.80
C GLU A 324 14.53 -5.77 -5.48
N VAL A 325 13.32 -5.41 -5.02
CA VAL A 325 12.95 -4.06 -4.61
C VAL A 325 12.85 -3.95 -3.08
N ASN A 326 13.32 -2.84 -2.52
CA ASN A 326 13.15 -2.55 -1.11
C ASN A 326 11.69 -2.10 -0.84
N PRO A 327 10.94 -2.77 0.06
CA PRO A 327 9.55 -2.43 0.35
C PRO A 327 9.36 -1.13 1.15
N VAL A 328 10.43 -0.52 1.67
CA VAL A 328 10.40 0.74 2.43
C VAL A 328 10.76 1.93 1.56
N PHE A 329 11.87 1.84 0.81
CA PHE A 329 12.39 2.96 0.00
C PHE A 329 11.91 2.96 -1.45
N PHE A 330 11.24 1.89 -1.88
CA PHE A 330 10.79 1.71 -3.26
C PHE A 330 11.92 1.90 -4.28
N SER A 331 13.09 1.35 -3.98
CA SER A 331 14.26 1.36 -4.86
C SER A 331 15.14 0.15 -4.56
N ARG A 332 16.19 -0.07 -5.37
CA ARG A 332 17.21 -1.10 -5.08
C ARG A 332 18.27 -0.66 -4.08
N VAL A 333 18.26 0.62 -3.69
CA VAL A 333 19.31 1.17 -2.83
C VAL A 333 19.17 0.59 -1.43
N ALA A 334 20.20 -0.14 -1.00
CA ALA A 334 20.37 -0.49 0.41
C ALA A 334 20.96 0.72 1.14
N VAL A 335 20.17 1.38 1.99
CA VAL A 335 20.70 2.40 2.91
C VAL A 335 21.65 1.69 3.88
N SER A 336 22.94 2.02 3.76
CA SER A 336 24.06 1.38 4.47
C SER A 336 23.93 1.43 6.00
N ASN A 337 23.14 2.38 6.53
CA ASN A 337 22.92 2.55 7.98
C ASN A 337 21.66 1.88 8.53
N ILE A 338 20.83 1.25 7.70
CA ILE A 338 19.66 0.47 8.16
C ILE A 338 20.02 -1.04 8.26
N SER A 339 21.18 -1.45 7.73
CA SER A 339 21.50 -2.87 7.50
C SER A 339 22.74 -3.44 8.21
N LYS A 340 23.08 -2.98 9.42
CA LYS A 340 23.93 -3.81 10.30
C LYS A 340 23.19 -4.95 11.01
N HIS A 341 21.86 -4.96 10.99
CA HIS A 341 21.06 -6.06 11.56
C HIS A 341 20.10 -6.78 10.61
N SER A 342 19.95 -6.36 9.35
CA SER A 342 19.16 -7.14 8.36
C SER A 342 19.95 -8.25 7.64
N ARG A 343 21.27 -8.34 7.85
CA ARG A 343 22.09 -9.49 7.40
C ARG A 343 22.02 -10.72 8.34
N GLN A 344 21.15 -10.69 9.35
CA GLN A 344 20.90 -11.83 10.25
C GLN A 344 19.52 -12.46 10.09
N SER A 345 18.87 -12.29 8.92
CA SER A 345 17.64 -13.02 8.59
C SER A 345 17.88 -14.26 7.72
N SER A 346 19.13 -14.62 7.43
CA SER A 346 19.48 -16.00 7.08
C SER A 346 19.64 -16.79 8.38
N CYS A 347 18.69 -17.70 8.64
CA CYS A 347 18.56 -18.51 9.86
C CYS A 347 17.92 -17.80 11.07
N LEU A 348 16.63 -17.44 10.97
CA LEU A 348 15.79 -17.51 12.17
C LEU A 348 15.58 -18.98 12.51
N TRP A 349 16.31 -19.41 13.53
CA TRP A 349 16.12 -20.65 14.27
C TRP A 349 14.66 -20.71 14.73
N VAL A 350 13.83 -21.45 14.00
CA VAL A 350 12.50 -21.86 14.49
C VAL A 350 12.76 -22.66 15.75
N PRO A 351 12.28 -22.25 16.95
CA PRO A 351 12.31 -23.16 18.08
C PRO A 351 11.50 -24.38 17.66
N ARG A 352 12.15 -25.55 17.59
CA ARG A 352 11.45 -26.83 17.49
C ARG A 352 10.66 -27.04 18.79
N ARG A 353 9.53 -26.36 18.93
CA ARG A 353 8.41 -26.90 19.67
C ARG A 353 7.76 -27.91 18.74
N ASN A 354 7.65 -29.15 19.20
CA ASN A 354 6.80 -30.15 18.58
C ASN A 354 5.47 -29.45 18.23
N PRO A 355 5.00 -29.54 16.98
CA PRO A 355 3.65 -29.12 16.67
C PRO A 355 2.74 -30.16 17.34
N GLU A 356 2.35 -29.91 18.59
CA GLU A 356 1.03 -30.38 18.96
C GLU A 356 0.07 -29.63 18.03
N PRO A 357 -0.76 -30.34 17.24
CA PRO A 357 -1.75 -29.70 16.42
C PRO A 357 -2.67 -28.91 17.34
N CYS A 358 -2.46 -27.59 17.41
CA CYS A 358 -3.43 -26.68 17.98
C CYS A 358 -4.58 -26.64 16.99
N TYR A 359 -5.54 -27.54 17.17
CA TYR A 359 -6.81 -27.46 16.48
C TYR A 359 -7.49 -26.18 16.96
N PHE A 360 -7.36 -25.12 16.16
CA PHE A 360 -8.33 -24.04 16.24
C PHE A 360 -9.67 -24.66 15.88
N HIS A 361 -10.54 -24.85 16.86
CA HIS A 361 -11.96 -24.97 16.61
C HIS A 361 -12.44 -23.61 16.10
N THR A 362 -12.16 -23.32 14.84
CA THR A 362 -12.83 -22.26 14.13
C THR A 362 -14.28 -22.73 14.00
N SER A 363 -15.17 -22.17 14.81
CA SER A 363 -16.58 -22.16 14.43
C SER A 363 -16.61 -21.56 13.02
N ARG A 364 -17.01 -22.37 12.04
CA ARG A 364 -17.10 -21.97 10.63
C ARG A 364 -17.80 -20.61 10.59
N PHE A 365 -17.17 -19.60 9.99
CA PHE A 365 -17.74 -18.26 9.85
C PHE A 365 -18.95 -18.35 8.89
N LEU A 366 -20.12 -18.70 9.40
CA LEU A 366 -21.37 -18.76 8.65
C LEU A 366 -21.94 -17.34 8.48
N ARG A 367 -21.17 -16.43 7.85
CA ARG A 367 -21.44 -15.00 7.60
C ARG A 367 -22.94 -14.64 7.42
N ASN A 368 -23.67 -14.50 8.52
CA ASN A 368 -25.13 -14.34 8.52
C ASN A 368 -25.87 -15.35 7.60
N GLU A 369 -25.41 -16.59 7.54
CA GLU A 369 -26.11 -17.66 6.82
C GLU A 369 -27.44 -17.92 7.53
N LEU A 370 -28.54 -17.47 6.93
CA LEU A 370 -29.89 -17.84 7.35
C LEU A 370 -30.09 -19.32 7.01
N ARG A 371 -30.16 -20.15 8.05
CA ARG A 371 -30.50 -21.57 7.92
C ARG A 371 -31.96 -21.77 8.29
N GLU A 372 -32.71 -22.39 7.38
CA GLU A 372 -34.04 -22.90 7.69
C GLU A 372 -33.91 -24.12 8.60
N ILE A 373 -34.36 -23.99 9.84
CA ILE A 373 -34.45 -25.10 10.79
C ILE A 373 -35.80 -25.79 10.56
N LYS A 374 -35.77 -27.08 10.24
CA LYS A 374 -36.99 -27.89 10.15
C LYS A 374 -37.52 -28.16 11.55
N VAL A 375 -38.73 -27.66 11.81
CA VAL A 375 -39.46 -27.93 13.06
C VAL A 375 -39.82 -29.42 13.14
N PRO A 376 -39.83 -30.04 14.34
CA PRO A 376 -40.31 -31.41 14.51
C PRO A 376 -41.73 -31.60 13.97
N GLN A 377 -42.05 -32.82 13.53
CA GLN A 377 -43.37 -33.14 13.00
C GLN A 377 -44.40 -33.06 14.14
N LEU A 378 -45.32 -32.09 14.06
CA LEU A 378 -46.44 -31.95 14.99
C LEU A 378 -47.51 -33.02 14.71
N ALA A 379 -48.34 -33.33 15.71
CA ALA A 379 -49.46 -34.26 15.56
C ALA A 379 -50.45 -33.75 14.50
N GLU A 380 -51.10 -34.66 13.75
CA GLU A 380 -51.98 -34.33 12.61
C GLU A 380 -53.11 -33.33 12.94
N SER A 381 -53.46 -33.14 14.22
CA SER A 381 -54.47 -32.19 14.69
C SER A 381 -53.96 -30.78 15.02
N LEU A 382 -52.66 -30.50 14.89
CA LEU A 382 -52.02 -29.24 15.25
C LEU A 382 -51.45 -28.56 14.00
N SER A 383 -51.99 -27.38 13.65
CA SER A 383 -51.58 -26.62 12.47
C SER A 383 -50.70 -25.40 12.79
N GLU A 384 -50.69 -24.95 14.04
CA GLU A 384 -50.02 -23.73 14.49
C GLU A 384 -49.44 -23.94 15.90
N GLY A 385 -48.36 -23.24 16.23
CA GLY A 385 -47.70 -23.29 17.54
C GLY A 385 -46.82 -22.05 17.76
N ASP A 386 -46.67 -21.64 19.01
CA ASP A 386 -45.89 -20.47 19.41
C ASP A 386 -44.44 -20.86 19.71
N ILE A 387 -43.49 -20.03 19.29
CA ILE A 387 -42.06 -20.27 19.54
C ILE A 387 -41.61 -19.40 20.71
N ARG A 388 -41.11 -20.05 21.76
CA ARG A 388 -40.45 -19.41 22.88
C ARG A 388 -38.94 -19.60 22.79
N TRP A 389 -38.20 -18.49 22.72
CA TRP A 389 -36.74 -18.51 22.66
C TRP A 389 -36.13 -18.50 24.05
N ASP A 390 -35.24 -19.45 24.32
CA ASP A 390 -34.46 -19.51 25.57
C ASP A 390 -33.09 -18.81 25.44
N LYS A 391 -32.72 -18.39 24.22
CA LYS A 391 -31.46 -17.69 23.89
C LYS A 391 -31.71 -16.34 23.22
N ALA A 392 -30.87 -15.35 23.55
CA ALA A 392 -30.88 -14.03 22.92
C ALA A 392 -29.87 -13.93 21.76
N VAL A 393 -30.04 -12.91 20.92
CA VAL A 393 -29.11 -12.64 19.81
C VAL A 393 -27.73 -12.29 20.37
N GLY A 394 -26.73 -13.10 20.02
CA GLY A 394 -25.34 -12.94 20.47
C GLY A 394 -24.90 -13.93 21.55
N ASP A 395 -25.81 -14.74 22.09
CA ASP A 395 -25.47 -15.77 23.08
C ASP A 395 -24.68 -16.92 22.45
N GLN A 396 -23.77 -17.51 23.24
CA GLN A 396 -23.08 -18.74 22.88
C GLN A 396 -24.01 -19.95 23.05
N VAL A 397 -23.88 -20.93 22.14
CA VAL A 397 -24.63 -22.20 22.14
C VAL A 397 -23.68 -23.40 22.04
N ALA A 398 -24.03 -24.49 22.70
CA ALA A 398 -23.32 -25.77 22.64
C ALA A 398 -24.09 -26.85 21.84
N GLU A 399 -23.40 -27.93 21.46
CA GLU A 399 -24.05 -29.11 20.88
C GLU A 399 -25.03 -29.73 21.89
N ASP A 400 -26.19 -30.19 21.40
CA ASP A 400 -27.30 -30.73 22.21
C ASP A 400 -27.98 -29.75 23.19
N GLU A 401 -27.70 -28.44 23.09
CA GLU A 401 -28.36 -27.43 23.90
C GLU A 401 -29.74 -27.03 23.33
N VAL A 402 -30.73 -26.89 24.23
CA VAL A 402 -32.07 -26.39 23.85
C VAL A 402 -32.01 -24.88 23.60
N ILE A 403 -32.36 -24.46 22.38
CA ILE A 403 -32.31 -23.05 21.94
C ILE A 403 -33.68 -22.37 21.94
N CYS A 404 -34.75 -23.13 21.71
CA CYS A 404 -36.13 -22.67 21.75
C CYS A 404 -37.07 -23.86 21.94
N GLN A 405 -38.28 -23.55 22.39
CA GLN A 405 -39.36 -24.51 22.59
C GLN A 405 -40.56 -24.09 21.74
N VAL A 406 -41.24 -25.08 21.17
CA VAL A 406 -42.49 -24.87 20.45
C VAL A 406 -43.61 -25.24 21.42
N GLU A 407 -44.40 -24.26 21.82
CA GLU A 407 -45.57 -24.44 22.67
C GLU A 407 -46.80 -24.58 21.77
N THR A 408 -47.57 -25.65 21.98
CA THR A 408 -48.87 -25.88 21.32
C THR A 408 -50.00 -25.81 22.34
N ASP A 409 -51.23 -25.66 21.88
CA ASP A 409 -52.44 -25.61 22.71
C ASP A 409 -52.81 -26.97 23.37
N LYS A 410 -51.99 -27.99 23.13
CA LYS A 410 -52.01 -29.34 23.71
C LYS A 410 -50.59 -29.71 24.11
#